data_AF-A0A3B8Z765-F1
#
_entry.id   AF-A0A3B8Z765-F1
#
_cell.length_a   1.000
_cell.length_b   1.000
_cell.length_c   1.000
_cell.angle_alpha   90.00
_cell.angle_beta   90.00
_cell.angle_gamma   90.00
#
_symmetry.space_group_name_H-M   'P 1'
#
loop_
_entity.id
_entity.type
_entity.pdbx_description
1 polymer ?
#
loop_
_entity_poly.entity_id
_entity_poly.type
_entity_poly.pdbx_seq_one_letter_code
_entity_poly.pdbx_strand_id
1 'polypeptide(L)'
;MGGAILELQWLLNGSAVVALVWLLNLYNFMDGIDGLAGCELIFVSVLSLILATNSGDQVLTLLSGVLLAAGAGFLGWNWAPAKIFMGDVGSGFVGFTLGIFALFSIHHGTMTVWTWVILLAVFIADATITVIRRYVSGEKWFEGHATHAYQNAARSYKSHSKVTITVILINCIWLAPLAWLSVRQPQAGAYLALIALFPLVLLAIRLKAGKSVEVALLSL
;
A
#
# COMPACT_ATOMS: atom_id res chain seq x y z
N MET A 1 17.84 -31.92 -12.05
CA MET A 1 17.44 -30.56 -12.49
C MET A 1 15.94 -30.33 -12.44
N GLY A 2 15.06 -31.27 -12.87
CA GLY A 2 13.60 -31.08 -12.82
C GLY A 2 12.99 -30.91 -11.42
N GLY A 3 13.49 -31.62 -10.39
CA GLY A 3 12.98 -31.49 -9.01
C GLY A 3 13.17 -30.10 -8.41
N ALA A 4 14.37 -29.52 -8.55
CA ALA A 4 14.68 -28.18 -8.03
C ALA A 4 13.86 -27.07 -8.69
N ILE A 5 13.51 -27.22 -9.99
CA ILE A 5 12.63 -26.28 -10.70
C ILE A 5 11.21 -26.35 -10.13
N LEU A 6 10.71 -27.57 -9.86
CA LEU A 6 9.38 -27.78 -9.29
C LEU A 6 9.29 -27.20 -7.87
N GLU A 7 10.28 -27.43 -7.03
CA GLU A 7 10.34 -26.86 -5.67
C GLU A 7 10.35 -25.33 -5.68
N LEU A 8 11.12 -24.72 -6.59
CA LEU A 8 11.15 -23.27 -6.75
C LEU A 8 9.79 -22.71 -7.19
N GLN A 9 9.08 -23.39 -8.10
CA GLN A 9 7.75 -22.99 -8.53
C GLN A 9 6.73 -23.01 -7.37
N TRP A 10 6.74 -24.07 -6.55
CA TRP A 10 5.86 -24.15 -5.39
C TRP A 10 6.15 -23.04 -4.38
N LEU A 11 7.43 -22.73 -4.14
CA LEU A 11 7.82 -21.64 -3.26
C LEU A 11 7.33 -20.29 -3.78
N LEU A 12 7.51 -20.01 -5.07
CA LEU A 12 7.05 -18.77 -5.70
C LEU A 12 5.52 -18.65 -5.64
N ASN A 13 4.79 -19.70 -5.97
CA ASN A 13 3.33 -19.71 -5.89
C ASN A 13 2.83 -19.51 -4.46
N GLY A 14 3.44 -20.19 -3.49
CA GLY A 14 3.12 -20.01 -2.07
C GLY A 14 3.37 -18.57 -1.61
N SER A 15 4.50 -17.98 -2.03
CA SER A 15 4.81 -16.58 -1.71
C SER A 15 3.83 -15.59 -2.34
N ALA A 16 3.35 -15.85 -3.56
CA ALA A 16 2.33 -15.03 -4.21
C ALA A 16 1.00 -15.09 -3.48
N VAL A 17 0.57 -16.28 -3.02
CA VAL A 17 -0.65 -16.43 -2.22
C VAL A 17 -0.54 -15.65 -0.90
N VAL A 18 0.59 -15.79 -0.19
CA VAL A 18 0.83 -15.04 1.05
C VAL A 18 0.83 -13.53 0.79
N ALA A 19 1.45 -13.08 -0.30
CA ALA A 19 1.48 -11.67 -0.68
C ALA A 19 0.07 -11.13 -1.02
N LEU A 20 -0.78 -11.91 -1.70
CA LEU A 20 -2.17 -11.53 -1.98
C LEU A 20 -3.00 -11.42 -0.72
N VAL A 21 -2.91 -12.43 0.17
CA VAL A 21 -3.61 -12.40 1.46
C VAL A 21 -3.13 -11.23 2.31
N TRP A 22 -1.82 -10.98 2.33
CA TRP A 22 -1.26 -9.85 3.04
C TRP A 22 -1.75 -8.52 2.47
N LEU A 23 -1.72 -8.34 1.15
CA LEU A 23 -2.13 -7.08 0.52
C LEU A 23 -3.62 -6.79 0.73
N LEU A 24 -4.46 -7.82 0.69
CA LEU A 24 -5.89 -7.72 1.03
C LEU A 24 -6.06 -7.17 2.46
N ASN A 25 -5.39 -7.78 3.45
CA ASN A 25 -5.51 -7.36 4.85
C ASN A 25 -4.86 -6.01 5.11
N LEU A 26 -3.68 -5.76 4.53
CA LEU A 26 -2.97 -4.50 4.62
C LEU A 26 -3.83 -3.34 4.11
N TYR A 27 -4.51 -3.50 2.97
CA TYR A 27 -5.35 -2.45 2.42
C TYR A 27 -6.55 -2.18 3.33
N ASN A 28 -7.16 -3.24 3.87
CA ASN A 28 -8.22 -3.14 4.86
C ASN A 28 -7.77 -2.41 6.13
N PHE A 29 -6.59 -2.72 6.67
CA PHE A 29 -6.05 -2.05 7.88
C PHE A 29 -5.81 -0.55 7.68
N MET A 30 -5.46 -0.14 6.46
CA MET A 30 -5.16 1.24 6.12
C MET A 30 -6.42 2.07 5.78
N ASP A 31 -7.58 1.45 5.64
CA ASP A 31 -8.88 2.12 5.45
C ASP A 31 -9.53 2.55 6.77
N GLY A 32 -8.86 3.39 7.55
CA GLY A 32 -9.36 3.84 8.86
C GLY A 32 -9.46 5.35 9.07
N ILE A 33 -9.17 6.16 8.06
CA ILE A 33 -9.48 7.59 8.03
C ILE A 33 -9.98 8.02 6.65
N ASP A 34 -10.80 9.06 6.62
CA ASP A 34 -11.41 9.63 5.43
C ASP A 34 -10.37 9.98 4.35
N GLY A 35 -10.61 9.47 3.13
CA GLY A 35 -9.83 9.77 1.94
C GLY A 35 -8.49 9.05 1.82
N LEU A 36 -7.95 8.43 2.87
CA LEU A 36 -6.60 7.83 2.81
C LEU A 36 -6.54 6.66 1.82
N ALA A 37 -7.38 5.64 2.01
CA ALA A 37 -7.45 4.48 1.13
C ALA A 37 -7.93 4.82 -0.29
N GLY A 38 -8.82 5.82 -0.42
CA GLY A 38 -9.25 6.31 -1.74
C GLY A 38 -8.15 7.04 -2.50
N CYS A 39 -7.34 7.86 -1.83
CA CYS A 39 -6.21 8.55 -2.45
C CYS A 39 -5.08 7.61 -2.84
N GLU A 40 -4.79 6.60 -2.01
CA GLU A 40 -3.83 5.54 -2.37
C GLU A 40 -4.28 4.79 -3.62
N LEU A 41 -5.57 4.42 -3.69
CA LEU A 41 -6.15 3.74 -4.86
C LEU A 41 -5.95 4.55 -6.14
N ILE A 42 -6.26 5.85 -6.09
CA ILE A 42 -6.07 6.75 -7.22
C ILE A 42 -4.59 6.83 -7.58
N PHE A 43 -3.71 7.05 -6.61
CA PHE A 43 -2.27 7.15 -6.85
C PHE A 43 -1.72 5.90 -7.56
N VAL A 44 -1.97 4.72 -7.00
CA VAL A 44 -1.48 3.45 -7.57
C VAL A 44 -2.09 3.22 -8.95
N SER A 45 -3.38 3.52 -9.15
CA SER A 45 -4.05 3.32 -10.44
C SER A 45 -3.56 4.28 -11.52
N VAL A 46 -3.33 5.57 -11.18
CA VAL A 46 -2.76 6.56 -12.12
C VAL A 46 -1.36 6.14 -12.55
N LEU A 47 -0.48 5.81 -11.60
CA LEU A 47 0.88 5.44 -11.93
C LEU A 47 0.92 4.12 -12.70
N SER A 48 0.13 3.11 -12.31
CA SER A 48 0.03 1.85 -13.05
C SER A 48 -0.49 2.06 -14.47
N LEU A 49 -1.51 2.91 -14.65
CA LEU A 49 -2.02 3.29 -15.97
C LEU A 49 -0.92 3.91 -16.85
N ILE A 50 -0.18 4.89 -16.32
CA ILE A 50 0.89 5.57 -17.06
C ILE A 50 2.02 4.60 -17.41
N LEU A 51 2.47 3.78 -16.45
CA LEU A 51 3.56 2.83 -16.65
C LEU A 51 3.15 1.73 -17.65
N ALA A 52 1.94 1.19 -17.52
CA ALA A 52 1.39 0.18 -18.44
C ALA A 52 1.27 0.73 -19.87
N THR A 53 0.76 1.96 -20.02
CA THR A 53 0.62 2.63 -21.32
C THR A 53 1.99 2.77 -22.01
N ASN A 54 3.00 3.21 -21.26
CA ASN A 54 4.35 3.40 -21.79
C ASN A 54 5.02 2.09 -22.22
N SER A 55 4.66 0.98 -21.59
CA SER A 55 5.19 -0.35 -21.90
C SER A 55 4.35 -1.10 -22.95
N GLY A 56 3.21 -0.55 -23.39
CA GLY A 56 2.29 -1.20 -24.33
C GLY A 56 1.42 -2.31 -23.72
N ASP A 57 1.33 -2.41 -22.39
CA ASP A 57 0.49 -3.39 -21.69
C ASP A 57 -0.97 -2.92 -21.69
N GLN A 58 -1.68 -3.26 -22.77
CA GLN A 58 -3.06 -2.81 -23.00
C GLN A 58 -4.03 -3.33 -21.94
N VAL A 59 -3.82 -4.56 -21.46
CA VAL A 59 -4.69 -5.18 -20.44
C VAL A 59 -4.56 -4.41 -19.13
N LEU A 60 -3.33 -4.21 -18.64
CA LEU A 60 -3.10 -3.49 -17.39
C LEU A 60 -3.50 -2.01 -17.50
N THR A 61 -3.33 -1.41 -18.69
CA THR A 61 -3.80 -0.04 -18.98
C THR A 61 -5.31 0.07 -18.79
N LEU A 62 -6.09 -0.80 -19.42
CA LEU A 62 -7.55 -0.80 -19.31
C LEU A 62 -8.00 -1.03 -17.85
N LEU A 63 -7.44 -2.06 -17.21
CA LEU A 63 -7.79 -2.42 -15.83
C LEU A 63 -7.47 -1.30 -14.83
N SER A 64 -6.30 -0.67 -14.97
CA SER A 64 -5.90 0.47 -14.14
C SER A 64 -6.78 1.70 -14.39
N GLY A 65 -7.19 1.93 -15.64
CA GLY A 65 -8.09 3.03 -16.00
C GLY A 65 -9.49 2.88 -15.40
N VAL A 66 -10.05 1.65 -15.43
CA VAL A 66 -11.35 1.34 -14.79
C VAL A 66 -11.28 1.52 -13.28
N LEU A 67 -10.22 1.00 -12.65
CA LEU A 67 -10.04 1.12 -11.21
C LEU A 67 -9.83 2.58 -10.77
N LEU A 68 -9.09 3.36 -11.57
CA LEU A 68 -8.96 4.80 -11.40
C LEU A 68 -10.31 5.52 -11.46
N ALA A 69 -11.13 5.24 -12.48
CA ALA A 69 -12.44 5.87 -12.62
C ALA A 69 -13.37 5.55 -11.43
N ALA A 70 -13.40 4.29 -11.00
CA ALA A 70 -14.16 3.86 -9.83
C ALA A 70 -13.64 4.53 -8.55
N GLY A 71 -12.32 4.56 -8.35
CA GLY A 71 -11.66 5.18 -7.20
C GLY A 71 -11.88 6.69 -7.15
N ALA A 72 -11.82 7.39 -8.29
CA ALA A 72 -12.12 8.83 -8.38
C ALA A 72 -13.58 9.12 -8.04
N GLY A 73 -14.51 8.32 -8.54
CA GLY A 73 -15.93 8.40 -8.18
C GLY A 73 -16.14 8.20 -6.67
N PHE A 74 -15.53 7.17 -6.09
CA PHE A 74 -15.58 6.89 -4.66
C PHE A 74 -14.97 8.02 -3.81
N LEU A 75 -13.76 8.50 -4.16
CA LEU A 75 -13.05 9.51 -3.37
C LEU A 75 -13.83 10.82 -3.27
N GLY A 76 -14.59 11.20 -4.31
CA GLY A 76 -15.46 12.37 -4.24
C GLY A 76 -16.47 12.34 -3.09
N TRP A 77 -16.90 11.14 -2.66
CA TRP A 77 -17.80 10.93 -1.52
C TRP A 77 -17.07 10.55 -0.23
N ASN A 78 -15.86 10.00 -0.33
CA ASN A 78 -15.05 9.57 0.81
C ASN A 78 -14.06 10.65 1.32
N TRP A 79 -13.88 11.75 0.60
CA TRP A 79 -13.06 12.87 1.07
C TRP A 79 -13.61 13.44 2.37
N ALA A 80 -12.70 13.81 3.29
CA ALA A 80 -13.05 14.31 4.61
C ALA A 80 -13.87 15.62 4.56
N PRO A 81 -15.03 15.71 5.24
CA PRO A 81 -15.71 14.65 6.02
C PRO A 81 -16.45 13.65 5.11
N ALA A 82 -16.16 12.36 5.30
CA ALA A 82 -16.66 11.29 4.44
C ALA A 82 -18.18 11.11 4.53
N LYS A 83 -18.83 10.90 3.37
CA LYS A 83 -20.26 10.56 3.26
C LYS A 83 -20.49 9.07 3.10
N ILE A 84 -19.52 8.35 2.53
CA ILE A 84 -19.50 6.90 2.40
C ILE A 84 -18.12 6.38 2.82
N PHE A 85 -18.11 5.17 3.39
CA PHE A 85 -16.89 4.45 3.75
C PHE A 85 -16.65 3.29 2.77
N MET A 86 -15.39 2.93 2.56
CA MET A 86 -15.04 1.82 1.66
C MET A 86 -15.43 0.49 2.31
N GLY A 87 -15.16 0.35 3.61
CA GLY A 87 -15.54 -0.82 4.42
C GLY A 87 -14.78 -2.08 4.01
N ASP A 88 -15.05 -3.19 4.68
CA ASP A 88 -14.29 -4.43 4.48
C ASP A 88 -14.44 -4.99 3.07
N VAL A 89 -15.64 -4.88 2.50
CA VAL A 89 -15.93 -5.35 1.13
C VAL A 89 -15.11 -4.58 0.10
N GLY A 90 -15.11 -3.24 0.18
CA GLY A 90 -14.41 -2.40 -0.77
C GLY A 90 -12.88 -2.49 -0.61
N SER A 91 -12.39 -2.39 0.62
CA SER A 91 -10.95 -2.36 0.90
C SER A 91 -10.28 -3.71 0.63
N GLY A 92 -10.94 -4.82 0.99
CA GLY A 92 -10.49 -6.17 0.64
C GLY A 92 -10.48 -6.41 -0.87
N PHE A 93 -11.52 -5.97 -1.59
CA PHE A 93 -11.57 -6.04 -3.05
C PHE A 93 -10.41 -5.26 -3.69
N VAL A 94 -10.16 -4.03 -3.24
CA VAL A 94 -9.08 -3.18 -3.78
C VAL A 94 -7.72 -3.81 -3.51
N GLY A 95 -7.44 -4.23 -2.27
CA GLY A 95 -6.16 -4.86 -1.92
C GLY A 95 -5.90 -6.13 -2.75
N PHE A 96 -6.90 -6.99 -2.90
CA PHE A 96 -6.79 -8.18 -3.76
C PHE A 96 -6.57 -7.81 -5.23
N THR A 97 -7.35 -6.87 -5.77
CA THR A 97 -7.28 -6.45 -7.18
C THR A 97 -5.92 -5.86 -7.52
N LEU A 98 -5.38 -4.98 -6.68
CA LEU A 98 -4.02 -4.43 -6.87
C LEU A 98 -2.95 -5.53 -6.82
N GLY A 99 -3.15 -6.56 -5.98
CA GLY A 99 -2.27 -7.73 -5.95
C GLY A 99 -2.31 -8.54 -7.25
N ILE A 100 -3.50 -8.72 -7.83
CA ILE A 100 -3.64 -9.35 -9.15
C ILE A 100 -2.99 -8.50 -10.25
N PHE A 101 -3.14 -7.17 -10.20
CA PHE A 101 -2.46 -6.27 -11.14
C PHE A 101 -0.93 -6.39 -11.02
N ALA A 102 -0.43 -6.53 -9.79
CA ALA A 102 0.98 -6.78 -9.55
C ALA A 102 1.44 -8.06 -10.24
N LEU A 103 0.74 -9.17 -10.03
CA LEU A 103 1.07 -10.45 -10.67
C LEU A 103 1.00 -10.38 -12.21
N PHE A 104 -0.03 -9.74 -12.78
CA PHE A 104 -0.11 -9.57 -14.24
C PHE A 104 1.05 -8.74 -14.79
N SER A 105 1.33 -7.60 -14.17
CA SER A 105 2.41 -6.71 -14.62
C SER A 105 3.80 -7.36 -14.53
N ILE A 106 4.02 -8.21 -13.52
CA ILE A 106 5.25 -8.98 -13.34
C ILE A 106 5.34 -10.06 -14.42
N HIS A 107 4.24 -10.77 -14.67
CA HIS A 107 4.17 -11.81 -15.70
C HIS A 107 4.39 -11.23 -17.11
N HIS A 108 3.83 -10.05 -17.41
CA HIS A 108 4.02 -9.36 -18.68
C HIS A 108 5.40 -8.69 -18.81
N GLY A 109 6.17 -8.56 -17.72
CA GLY A 109 7.44 -7.84 -17.69
C GLY A 109 7.32 -6.32 -17.68
N THR A 110 6.10 -5.79 -17.49
CA THR A 110 5.78 -4.37 -17.47
C THR A 110 6.34 -3.66 -16.24
N MET A 111 6.21 -4.30 -15.07
CA MET A 111 6.64 -3.79 -13.78
C MET A 111 7.22 -4.92 -12.95
N THR A 112 8.07 -4.60 -11.97
CA THR A 112 8.65 -5.59 -11.06
C THR A 112 7.91 -5.62 -9.73
N VAL A 113 8.13 -6.67 -8.93
CA VAL A 113 7.65 -6.71 -7.53
C VAL A 113 8.08 -5.46 -6.75
N TRP A 114 9.27 -4.93 -7.03
CA TRP A 114 9.81 -3.74 -6.38
C TRP A 114 9.05 -2.47 -6.75
N THR A 115 8.56 -2.38 -7.98
CA THR A 115 7.71 -1.26 -8.41
C THR A 115 6.43 -1.21 -7.57
N TRP A 116 5.80 -2.36 -7.32
CA TRP A 116 4.60 -2.45 -6.47
C TRP A 116 4.88 -2.19 -5.00
N VAL A 117 6.03 -2.64 -4.49
CA VAL A 117 6.49 -2.28 -3.14
C VAL A 117 6.65 -0.76 -3.00
N ILE A 118 7.18 -0.08 -4.02
CA ILE A 118 7.31 1.39 -4.01
C ILE A 118 5.94 2.06 -4.09
N LEU A 119 5.06 1.60 -4.97
CA LEU A 119 3.73 2.19 -5.16
C LEU A 119 2.88 2.11 -3.88
N LEU A 120 3.03 1.05 -3.09
CA LEU A 120 2.27 0.81 -1.86
C LEU A 120 3.10 1.07 -0.59
N ALA A 121 4.25 1.76 -0.71
CA ALA A 121 5.26 1.79 0.34
C ALA A 121 4.76 2.39 1.67
N VAL A 122 3.87 3.39 1.61
CA VAL A 122 3.27 3.97 2.83
C VAL A 122 2.45 2.92 3.58
N PHE A 123 1.60 2.20 2.85
CA PHE A 123 0.71 1.19 3.41
C PHE A 123 1.50 -0.03 3.91
N ILE A 124 2.49 -0.49 3.12
CA ILE A 124 3.39 -1.58 3.50
C ILE A 124 4.16 -1.22 4.77
N ALA A 125 4.76 -0.02 4.85
CA ALA A 125 5.53 0.37 6.02
C ALA A 125 4.66 0.44 7.29
N ASP A 126 3.51 1.12 7.24
CA ASP A 126 2.66 1.29 8.43
C ASP A 126 2.05 -0.04 8.89
N ALA A 127 1.39 -0.78 7.99
CA ALA A 127 0.72 -2.03 8.34
C ALA A 127 1.71 -3.08 8.87
N THR A 128 2.84 -3.25 8.18
CA THR A 128 3.86 -4.24 8.58
C THR A 128 4.48 -3.89 9.94
N ILE A 129 4.88 -2.63 10.14
CA ILE A 129 5.48 -2.23 11.42
C ILE A 129 4.47 -2.31 12.57
N THR A 130 3.22 -1.93 12.32
CA THR A 130 2.16 -2.02 13.33
C THR A 130 1.93 -3.48 13.76
N VAL A 131 1.75 -4.39 12.80
CA VAL A 131 1.51 -5.81 13.08
C VAL A 131 2.71 -6.46 13.77
N ILE A 132 3.93 -6.20 13.28
CA ILE A 132 5.16 -6.72 13.91
C ILE A 132 5.27 -6.24 15.36
N ARG A 133 5.09 -4.94 15.63
CA ARG A 133 5.22 -4.42 16.99
C ARG A 133 4.17 -5.03 17.93
N ARG A 134 2.93 -5.17 17.47
CA ARG A 134 1.86 -5.80 18.27
C ARG A 134 2.18 -7.27 18.58
N TYR A 135 2.59 -8.03 17.56
CA TYR A 135 2.99 -9.42 17.73
C TYR A 135 4.14 -9.57 18.74
N VAL A 136 5.19 -8.76 18.62
CA VAL A 136 6.34 -8.78 19.55
C VAL A 136 5.95 -8.35 20.97
N SER A 137 4.95 -7.46 21.10
CA SER A 137 4.45 -7.00 22.41
C SER A 137 3.47 -7.98 23.04
N GLY A 138 3.21 -9.14 22.42
CA GLY A 138 2.23 -10.12 22.88
C GLY A 138 0.78 -9.66 22.75
N GLU A 139 0.54 -8.56 22.04
CA GLU A 139 -0.81 -8.07 21.75
C GLU A 139 -1.43 -8.92 20.64
N LYS A 140 -2.74 -9.11 20.70
CA LYS A 140 -3.48 -9.79 19.64
C LYS A 140 -3.49 -8.93 18.38
N TRP A 141 -2.70 -9.33 17.40
CA TRP A 141 -2.54 -8.60 16.13
C TRP A 141 -3.72 -8.79 15.16
N PHE A 142 -4.52 -9.85 15.36
CA PHE A 142 -5.70 -10.17 14.54
C PHE A 142 -7.01 -9.58 15.09
N GLU A 143 -6.99 -8.99 16.29
CA GLU A 143 -8.14 -8.23 16.80
C GLU A 143 -8.08 -6.79 16.31
N GLY A 144 -9.25 -6.22 15.99
CA GLY A 144 -9.36 -4.85 15.49
C GLY A 144 -8.68 -3.85 16.42
N HIS A 145 -7.81 -3.01 15.85
CA HIS A 145 -7.02 -2.04 16.60
C HIS A 145 -6.86 -0.72 15.84
N ALA A 146 -6.71 0.36 16.59
CA ALA A 146 -6.59 1.71 16.04
C ALA A 146 -5.19 2.31 16.27
N THR A 147 -4.13 1.50 16.25
CA THR A 147 -2.75 1.91 16.60
C THR A 147 -1.81 2.12 15.41
N HIS A 148 -2.33 2.20 14.19
CA HIS A 148 -1.50 2.50 13.02
C HIS A 148 -0.91 3.92 13.10
N ALA A 149 0.24 4.14 12.44
CA ALA A 149 0.89 5.44 12.44
C ALA A 149 -0.01 6.54 11.87
N TYR A 150 -0.76 6.26 10.79
CA TYR A 150 -1.70 7.23 10.23
C TYR A 150 -2.83 7.59 11.23
N GLN A 151 -3.31 6.63 12.02
CA GLN A 151 -4.36 6.85 13.03
C GLN A 151 -3.82 7.66 14.21
N ASN A 152 -2.61 7.37 14.66
CA ASN A 152 -1.91 8.15 15.68
C ASN A 152 -1.72 9.61 15.20
N ALA A 153 -1.27 9.80 13.95
CA ALA A 153 -1.11 11.11 13.35
C ALA A 153 -2.45 11.86 13.25
N ALA A 154 -3.52 11.19 12.80
CA ALA A 154 -4.83 11.81 12.64
C ALA A 154 -5.39 12.30 13.98
N ARG A 155 -5.20 11.54 15.07
CA ARG A 155 -5.56 11.96 16.43
C ARG A 155 -4.72 13.13 16.93
N SER A 156 -3.40 13.08 16.70
CA SER A 156 -2.48 14.16 17.10
C SER A 156 -2.81 15.48 16.39
N TYR A 157 -3.05 15.44 15.08
CA TYR A 157 -3.39 16.62 14.28
C TYR A 157 -4.87 17.02 14.35
N LYS A 158 -5.71 16.18 14.96
CA LYS A 158 -7.19 16.30 14.98
C LYS A 158 -7.77 16.52 13.59
N SER A 159 -7.24 15.83 12.58
CA SER A 159 -7.63 16.03 11.17
C SER A 159 -7.24 14.85 10.29
N HIS A 160 -8.23 14.25 9.62
CA HIS A 160 -8.01 13.22 8.60
C HIS A 160 -7.34 13.83 7.36
N SER A 161 -7.86 14.97 6.88
CA SER A 161 -7.36 15.64 5.67
C SER A 161 -5.86 15.97 5.74
N LYS A 162 -5.34 16.40 6.88
CA LYS A 162 -3.91 16.70 7.04
C LYS A 162 -3.03 15.47 6.81
N VAL A 163 -3.44 14.32 7.34
CA VAL A 163 -2.73 13.05 7.15
C VAL A 163 -2.84 12.58 5.70
N THR A 164 -4.06 12.57 5.15
CA THR A 164 -4.33 12.18 3.77
C THR A 164 -3.54 13.03 2.77
N ILE A 165 -3.51 14.37 2.93
CA ILE A 165 -2.72 15.28 2.09
C ILE A 165 -1.22 15.00 2.24
N THR A 166 -0.73 14.74 3.45
CA THR A 166 0.68 14.40 3.68
C THR A 166 1.06 13.12 2.93
N VAL A 167 0.19 12.11 2.96
CA VAL A 167 0.40 10.85 2.21
C VAL A 167 0.37 11.10 0.71
N ILE A 168 -0.55 11.91 0.19
CA ILE A 168 -0.55 12.33 -1.23
C ILE A 168 0.78 13.00 -1.60
N LEU A 169 1.30 13.90 -0.77
CA LEU A 169 2.57 14.58 -1.03
C LEU A 169 3.75 13.58 -1.02
N ILE A 170 3.79 12.65 -0.07
CA ILE A 170 4.79 11.57 -0.05
C ILE A 170 4.69 10.74 -1.34
N ASN A 171 3.48 10.32 -1.72
CA ASN A 171 3.26 9.51 -2.90
C ASN A 171 3.73 10.23 -4.17
N CYS A 172 3.35 11.50 -4.35
CA CYS A 172 3.69 12.25 -5.56
C CYS A 172 5.15 12.72 -5.62
N ILE A 173 5.71 13.19 -4.50
CA ILE A 173 7.06 13.81 -4.49
C ILE A 173 8.15 12.76 -4.29
N TRP A 174 7.88 11.72 -3.51
CA TRP A 174 8.87 10.70 -3.16
C TRP A 174 8.68 9.39 -3.93
N LEU A 175 7.48 8.80 -3.87
CA LEU A 175 7.27 7.45 -4.38
C LEU A 175 7.10 7.38 -5.91
N ALA A 176 6.37 8.31 -6.53
CA ALA A 176 6.16 8.32 -7.97
C ALA A 176 7.47 8.39 -8.78
N PRO A 177 8.43 9.28 -8.48
CA PRO A 177 9.71 9.31 -9.18
C PRO A 177 10.50 8.00 -9.03
N LEU A 178 10.49 7.40 -7.83
CA LEU A 178 11.17 6.13 -7.56
C LEU A 178 10.50 4.96 -8.30
N ALA A 179 9.17 4.92 -8.34
CA ALA A 179 8.41 3.91 -9.06
C ALA A 179 8.70 4.00 -10.57
N TRP A 180 8.68 5.20 -11.14
CA TRP A 180 9.04 5.43 -12.54
C TRP A 180 10.47 4.99 -12.85
N LEU A 181 11.43 5.35 -11.99
CA LEU A 181 12.83 4.95 -12.15
C LEU A 181 13.00 3.43 -12.04
N SER A 182 12.23 2.76 -11.17
CA SER A 182 12.29 1.30 -11.00
C SER A 182 11.89 0.52 -12.25
N VAL A 183 10.99 1.07 -13.07
CA VAL A 183 10.62 0.46 -14.36
C VAL A 183 11.69 0.71 -15.41
N ARG A 184 12.34 1.87 -15.39
CA ARG A 184 13.44 2.21 -16.32
C ARG A 184 14.74 1.48 -16.01
N GLN A 185 14.97 1.15 -14.74
CA GLN A 185 16.14 0.42 -14.27
C GLN A 185 15.72 -0.76 -13.37
N PRO A 186 15.12 -1.83 -13.92
CA PRO A 186 14.60 -2.96 -13.15
C PRO A 186 15.64 -3.61 -12.23
N GLN A 187 16.91 -3.65 -12.66
CA GLN A 187 18.03 -4.16 -11.88
C GLN A 187 18.31 -3.37 -10.59
N ALA A 188 17.94 -2.09 -10.55
CA ALA A 188 18.05 -1.24 -9.37
C ALA A 188 16.79 -1.27 -8.49
N GLY A 189 15.73 -1.96 -8.91
CA GLY A 189 14.40 -1.94 -8.28
C GLY A 189 14.44 -2.22 -6.78
N ALA A 190 15.19 -3.25 -6.35
CA ALA A 190 15.32 -3.59 -4.93
C ALA A 190 15.93 -2.45 -4.10
N TYR A 191 17.00 -1.80 -4.61
CA TYR A 191 17.63 -0.67 -3.93
C TYR A 191 16.70 0.55 -3.87
N LEU A 192 15.96 0.82 -4.95
CA LEU A 192 14.96 1.90 -4.98
C LEU A 192 13.81 1.64 -4.01
N ALA A 193 13.36 0.39 -3.88
CA ALA A 193 12.35 0.01 -2.90
C ALA A 193 12.85 0.17 -1.46
N LEU A 194 14.12 -0.16 -1.18
CA LEU A 194 14.73 0.10 0.13
C LEU A 194 14.81 1.61 0.43
N ILE A 195 15.22 2.42 -0.54
CA ILE A 195 15.24 3.89 -0.43
C ILE A 195 13.82 4.40 -0.15
N ALA A 196 12.81 3.90 -0.88
CA ALA A 196 11.43 4.28 -0.69
C ALA A 196 10.91 3.97 0.72
N LEU A 197 11.15 2.73 1.20
CA LEU A 197 10.61 2.23 2.47
C LEU A 197 11.34 2.80 3.70
N PHE A 198 12.66 2.99 3.65
CA PHE A 198 13.45 3.37 4.82
C PHE A 198 12.91 4.59 5.60
N PRO A 199 12.68 5.77 4.97
CA PRO A 199 12.14 6.92 5.69
C PRO A 199 10.71 6.68 6.20
N LEU A 200 9.91 5.87 5.51
CA LEU A 200 8.53 5.56 5.89
C LEU A 200 8.47 4.62 7.09
N VAL A 201 9.39 3.65 7.18
CA VAL A 201 9.56 2.80 8.35
C VAL A 201 9.96 3.64 9.57
N LEU A 202 10.93 4.55 9.40
CA LEU A 202 11.32 5.47 10.48
C LEU A 202 10.15 6.37 10.90
N LEU A 203 9.38 6.86 9.95
CA LEU A 203 8.19 7.68 10.21
C LEU A 203 7.13 6.87 10.97
N ALA A 204 6.84 5.64 10.57
CA ALA A 204 5.89 4.76 11.26
C ALA A 204 6.33 4.49 12.71
N ILE A 205 7.62 4.24 12.93
CA ILE A 205 8.20 4.06 14.27
C ILE A 205 8.04 5.35 15.11
N ARG A 206 8.37 6.52 14.55
CA ARG A 206 8.24 7.83 15.21
C ARG A 206 6.79 8.16 15.56
N LEU A 207 5.86 7.84 14.67
CA LEU A 207 4.42 7.96 14.89
C LEU A 207 3.85 6.83 15.74
N LYS A 208 4.72 6.01 16.36
CA LYS A 208 4.36 5.01 17.36
C LYS A 208 3.38 3.95 16.84
N ALA A 209 3.47 3.60 15.56
CA ALA A 209 2.77 2.47 14.95
C ALA A 209 2.82 1.24 15.89
N GLY A 210 1.66 0.66 16.22
CA GLY A 210 1.52 -0.52 17.07
C GLY A 210 1.76 -0.32 18.57
N LYS A 211 1.85 0.92 19.08
CA LYS A 211 1.82 1.18 20.54
C LYS A 211 0.40 1.50 21.01
N SER A 212 0.07 1.10 22.24
CA SER A 212 -1.21 1.43 22.88
C SER A 212 -1.49 2.94 22.87
N VAL A 213 -2.78 3.29 22.77
CA VAL A 213 -3.23 4.67 22.59
C VAL A 213 -2.80 5.59 23.74
N GLU A 214 -2.77 5.08 24.97
CA GLU A 214 -2.28 5.81 26.16
C GLU A 214 -0.81 6.19 26.02
N VAL A 215 0.05 5.27 25.60
CA VAL A 215 1.49 5.53 25.40
C VAL A 215 1.73 6.47 24.22
N ALA A 216 0.87 6.42 23.20
CA ALA A 216 0.99 7.29 22.04
C ALA A 216 0.71 8.76 22.37
N LEU A 217 -0.31 9.03 23.19
CA LEU A 217 -0.76 10.38 23.55
C LEU A 217 0.07 11.03 24.65
N LEU A 218 0.66 10.27 25.59
CA LEU A 218 1.43 10.81 26.73
C LEU A 218 2.81 11.38 26.36
N SER A 219 3.20 11.34 25.08
CA SER A 219 4.56 11.73 24.64
C SER A 219 4.56 12.41 23.27
N LEU A 220 3.50 13.17 22.97
CA LEU A 220 3.39 14.14 21.89
C LEU A 220 3.08 15.50 22.51
#